data_AF-A0A6N7AJB8-F1
#
_entry.id   AF-A0A6N7AJB8-F1
#
_cell.length_a   1.000
_cell.length_b   1.000
_cell.length_c   1.000
_cell.angle_alpha   90.00
_cell.angle_beta   90.00
_cell.angle_gamma   90.00
#
_symmetry.space_group_name_H-M   'P 1'
#
loop_
_entity.id
_entity.type
_entity.pdbx_description
1 polymer ?
#
loop_
_entity_poly.entity_id
_entity_poly.type
_entity_poly.pdbx_seq_one_letter_code
_entity_poly.pdbx_strand_id
1 'polypeptide(L)' 'MAAPETAEAMIPRARLQAKDVEILDRDTAYQGFFRIDRYRLRHRLYNGAWGPHVTRE' A
#
# COMPACT_ATOMS: atom_id res chain seq x y z
N MET A 1 43.00 3.79 9.43
CA MET A 1 42.24 3.38 8.24
C MET A 1 41.33 2.23 8.63
N ALA A 2 40.08 2.52 8.96
CA ALA A 2 39.00 1.56 9.11
C ALA A 2 37.72 2.36 8.83
N ALA A 3 37.06 2.05 7.71
CA ALA A 3 35.80 2.68 7.32
C ALA A 3 34.69 2.26 8.31
N PRO A 4 33.74 3.13 8.65
CA PRO A 4 32.62 2.75 9.50
C PRO A 4 31.74 1.77 8.73
N GLU A 5 31.45 0.69 9.43
CA GLU A 5 30.58 -0.41 9.09
C GLU A 5 29.23 0.15 8.64
N THR A 6 28.94 0.06 7.34
CA THR A 6 27.66 0.47 6.78
C THR A 6 26.60 -0.42 7.40
N ALA A 7 25.92 0.07 8.43
CA ALA A 7 24.74 -0.58 8.97
C ALA A 7 23.72 -0.70 7.83
N GLU A 8 23.62 -1.90 7.25
CA GLU A 8 22.50 -2.25 6.38
C GLU A 8 21.24 -1.97 7.19
N ALA A 9 20.53 -0.91 6.81
CA ALA A 9 19.24 -0.60 7.36
C ALA A 9 18.36 -1.85 7.16
N MET A 10 18.14 -2.60 8.25
CA MET A 10 17.21 -3.70 8.29
C MET A 10 15.84 -3.13 7.97
N ILE A 11 15.45 -3.14 6.69
CA ILE A 11 14.10 -2.76 6.28
C ILE A 11 13.20 -3.85 6.84
N PRO A 12 12.38 -3.57 7.87
CA PRO A 12 11.49 -4.58 8.40
C PRO A 12 10.60 -5.04 7.24
N ARG A 13 10.43 -6.36 7.07
CA ARG A 13 9.45 -6.91 6.12
C ARG A 13 8.11 -6.28 6.46
N ALA A 14 7.68 -5.29 5.68
CA ALA A 14 6.47 -4.55 5.99
C ALA A 14 5.29 -5.50 5.93
N ARG A 15 4.80 -5.86 7.11
CA ARG A 15 3.55 -6.59 7.26
C ARG A 15 2.45 -5.53 7.23
N LEU A 16 1.97 -5.21 6.03
CA LEU A 16 0.74 -4.43 5.87
C LEU A 16 -0.42 -5.21 6.48
N GLN A 17 -1.06 -4.65 7.49
CA GLN A 17 -2.26 -5.19 8.13
C GLN A 17 -3.50 -4.55 7.52
N ALA A 18 -4.68 -5.14 7.74
CA ALA A 18 -5.94 -4.58 7.22
C ALA A 18 -6.18 -3.12 7.68
N LYS A 19 -5.77 -2.77 8.90
CA LYS A 19 -5.85 -1.41 9.45
C LYS A 19 -4.95 -0.38 8.74
N ASP A 20 -3.94 -0.86 8.01
CA ASP A 20 -2.97 -0.04 7.30
C ASP A 20 -3.45 0.33 5.89
N VAL A 21 -4.66 -0.10 5.51
CA VAL A 21 -5.32 0.20 4.25
C VAL A 21 -6.67 0.84 4.52
N GLU A 22 -6.96 1.93 3.83
CA GLU A 22 -8.25 2.61 3.90
C GLU A 22 -8.86 2.66 2.50
N ILE A 23 -10.04 2.06 2.36
CA ILE A 23 -10.85 2.15 1.14
C ILE A 23 -11.67 3.43 1.24
N LEU A 24 -11.42 4.33 0.29
CA LEU A 24 -12.07 5.64 0.19
C LEU A 24 -13.35 5.54 -0.65
N ASP A 25 -13.33 4.71 -1.68
CA ASP A 25 -14.46 4.51 -2.58
C ASP A 25 -14.41 3.12 -3.22
N ARG A 26 -15.58 2.58 -3.57
CA ARG A 26 -15.73 1.33 -4.30
C ARG A 26 -16.91 1.47 -5.26
N ASP A 27 -16.63 1.33 -6.54
CA ASP A 27 -17.65 1.28 -7.60
C ASP A 27 -17.51 0.02 -8.44
N THR A 28 -18.62 -0.42 -9.06
CA THR A 28 -18.58 -1.52 -10.02
C THR A 28 -18.39 -0.94 -11.41
N ALA A 29 -17.15 -1.00 -11.91
CA ALA A 29 -16.78 -0.46 -13.21
C ALA A 29 -17.31 -1.31 -14.37
N TYR A 30 -17.53 -2.61 -14.14
CA TYR A 30 -18.11 -3.52 -15.12
C TYR A 30 -18.89 -4.65 -14.45
N GLN A 31 -20.07 -4.97 -14.98
CA GLN A 31 -20.88 -6.11 -14.55
C GLN A 31 -21.54 -6.78 -15.76
N GLY A 32 -20.91 -7.86 -16.22
CA GLY A 32 -21.39 -8.72 -17.30
C GLY A 32 -21.13 -10.19 -16.96
N PHE A 33 -20.42 -10.90 -17.84
CA PHE A 33 -19.98 -12.27 -17.54
C PHE A 33 -19.02 -12.35 -16.34
N PHE A 34 -18.22 -11.29 -16.13
CA PHE A 34 -17.43 -11.07 -14.93
C PHE A 34 -17.80 -9.73 -14.28
N ARG A 35 -17.44 -9.57 -13.00
CA ARG A 35 -17.54 -8.31 -12.26
C ARG A 35 -16.15 -7.73 -12.05
N ILE A 36 -16.01 -6.45 -12.31
CA ILE A 36 -14.81 -5.66 -12.01
C ILE A 36 -15.23 -4.55 -11.05
N ASP A 37 -14.59 -4.53 -9.89
CA ASP A 37 -14.77 -3.47 -8.90
C ASP A 37 -13.56 -2.55 -8.93
N ARG A 38 -13.81 -1.25 -9.11
CA ARG A 38 -12.80 -0.23 -8.98
C ARG A 38 -12.76 0.24 -7.54
N TYR A 39 -11.56 0.26 -6.96
CA TYR A 39 -11.30 0.75 -5.62
C TYR A 39 -10.43 1.99 -5.66
N ARG A 40 -10.82 3.01 -4.90
CA ARG A 40 -9.94 4.11 -4.52
C ARG A 40 -9.52 3.88 -3.08
N LEU A 41 -8.21 3.84 -2.82
CA LEU A 41 -7.68 3.53 -1.50
C LEU A 41 -6.40 4.31 -1.19
N ARG A 42 -6.02 4.36 0.08
CA ARG A 42 -4.67 4.74 0.53
C ARG A 42 -4.14 3.70 1.50
N HIS A 43 -2.82 3.60 1.63
CA HIS A 43 -2.19 2.67 2.57
C HIS A 43 -1.03 3.33 3.33
N ARG A 44 -0.59 2.72 4.43
CA ARG A 44 0.57 3.17 5.19
C ARG A 44 1.87 2.90 4.42
N LEU A 45 2.70 3.92 4.30
CA LEU A 45 4.05 3.84 3.75
C LEU A 45 4.99 3.18 4.76
N TYR A 46 6.19 2.77 4.30
CA TYR A 46 7.22 2.17 5.16
C TYR A 46 7.65 3.06 6.34
N ASN A 47 7.55 4.39 6.18
CA ASN A 47 7.83 5.36 7.25
C ASN A 47 6.64 5.57 8.22
N GLY A 48 5.55 4.80 8.07
CA GLY A 48 4.34 4.90 8.90
C GLY A 48 3.39 6.03 8.51
N ALA A 49 3.72 6.90 7.55
CA ALA A 49 2.80 7.93 7.06
C ALA A 49 1.72 7.34 6.14
N TRP A 50 0.64 8.07 5.90
CA TRP A 50 -0.32 7.71 4.85
C TRP A 50 0.21 8.09 3.47
N GLY A 51 0.13 7.16 2.53
CA GLY A 51 0.44 7.41 1.13
C GLY A 51 -0.65 8.19 0.39
N PRO A 52 -0.39 8.58 -0.87
CA PRO A 52 -1.38 9.20 -1.73
C PRO A 52 -2.52 8.22 -2.06
N HIS A 53 -3.62 8.77 -2.58
CA HIS A 53 -4.73 7.95 -3.07
C HIS A 53 -4.32 7.19 -4.33
N VAL A 54 -4.65 5.91 -4.41
CA VAL A 54 -4.37 5.00 -5.52
C VAL A 54 -5.68 4.38 -5.99
N THR A 55 -5.82 4.17 -7.30
CA THR A 55 -6.95 3.47 -7.92
C THR A 55 -6.53 2.08 -8.39
N ARG A 56 -7.38 1.08 -8.18
CA ARG A 56 -7.21 -0.32 -8.65
C ARG A 56 -8.51 -0.81 -9.29
N GLU A 57 -8.39 -1.61 -10.35
CA GLU A 57 -9.48 -2.23 -11.11
C GLU A 57 -9.33 -3.75 -11.10
#